data_AF-A0AAV4FBR6-F1
#
_entry.id   AF-A0AAV4FBR6-F1
#
_cell.length_a   1.000
_cell.length_b   1.000
_cell.length_c   1.000
_cell.angle_alpha   90.00
_cell.angle_beta   90.00
_cell.angle_gamma   90.00
#
_symmetry.space_group_name_H-M   'P 1'
#
loop_
_entity.id
_entity.type
_entity.pdbx_description
1 polymer ?
#
loop_
_entity_poly.entity_id
_entity_poly.type
_entity_poly.pdbx_seq_one_letter_code
_entity_poly.pdbx_strand_id
1 'polypeptide(L)'
;MHFLDLPVEMLQYIAQFLPVNSIVNLGQTCKHLLDVTNIDSIWQKLCCRDYKVNMIDGWDLTHKEVYTKVLKKCGFLGWKRIALVPYGGLVYVSWGKGEIQVLRYYPADSPEGSLQCNQIYSLQWNSDQHEVEVFCQQCEDGVRPALLAQDGPLYPVIQCAAEDCPKAHSRLVSFLLFNIFYMCFVKDPL
;
A
#
# COMPACT_ATOMS: atom_id res chain seq x y z
N MET A 1 6.56 -40.90 11.96
CA MET A 1 5.97 -39.62 12.41
C MET A 1 5.63 -38.83 11.18
N HIS A 2 4.34 -38.59 10.94
CA HIS A 2 3.89 -37.77 9.84
C HIS A 2 3.77 -36.31 10.30
N PHE A 3 3.94 -35.38 9.37
CA PHE A 3 3.84 -33.94 9.64
C PHE A 3 2.47 -33.54 10.22
N LEU A 4 1.41 -34.29 9.88
CA LEU A 4 0.05 -34.09 10.37
C LEU A 4 -0.17 -34.55 11.82
N ASP A 5 0.79 -35.27 12.41
CA ASP A 5 0.71 -35.73 13.80
C ASP A 5 1.19 -34.63 14.78
N LEU A 6 1.69 -33.50 14.26
CA LEU A 6 2.16 -32.38 15.07
C LEU A 6 0.99 -31.58 15.67
N PRO A 7 1.15 -31.05 16.90
CA PRO A 7 0.18 -30.12 17.48
C PRO A 7 -0.02 -28.88 16.61
N VAL A 8 -1.23 -28.32 16.65
CA VAL A 8 -1.63 -27.13 15.86
C VAL A 8 -0.73 -25.94 16.15
N GLU A 9 -0.29 -25.77 17.40
CA GLU A 9 0.60 -24.69 17.84
C GLU A 9 1.98 -24.79 17.17
N MET A 10 2.49 -26.01 17.00
CA MET A 10 3.76 -26.24 16.31
C MET A 10 3.62 -25.99 14.80
N LEU A 11 2.53 -26.45 14.20
CA LEU A 11 2.24 -26.20 12.79
C LEU A 11 2.07 -24.71 12.50
N GLN A 12 1.36 -23.99 13.38
CA GLN A 12 1.21 -22.54 13.32
C GLN A 12 2.57 -21.83 13.45
N TYR A 13 3.41 -22.26 14.38
CA TYR A 13 4.76 -21.72 14.54
C TYR A 13 5.61 -21.90 13.28
N ILE A 14 5.60 -23.11 12.70
CA ILE A 14 6.32 -23.40 11.44
C ILE A 14 5.77 -22.52 10.30
N ALA A 15 4.45 -22.39 10.18
CA ALA A 15 3.80 -21.61 9.13
C ALA A 15 4.20 -20.13 9.14
N GLN A 16 4.50 -19.55 10.31
CA GLN A 16 4.92 -18.14 10.42
C GLN A 16 6.27 -17.85 9.75
N PHE A 17 7.13 -18.86 9.56
CA PHE A 17 8.42 -18.70 8.89
C PHE A 17 8.32 -18.86 7.37
N LEU A 18 7.20 -19.36 6.86
CA LEU A 18 7.03 -19.58 5.43
C LEU A 18 6.74 -18.27 4.69
N PRO A 19 7.13 -18.18 3.40
CA PRO A 19 6.66 -17.11 2.52
C PRO A 19 5.18 -17.33 2.18
N VAL A 20 4.46 -16.26 1.84
CA VAL A 20 2.99 -16.32 1.65
C VAL A 20 2.55 -17.35 0.61
N ASN A 21 3.30 -17.48 -0.50
CA ASN A 21 2.99 -18.46 -1.55
C ASN A 21 3.03 -19.90 -1.01
N SER A 22 4.00 -20.22 -0.16
CA SER A 22 4.09 -21.53 0.47
C SER A 22 2.99 -21.77 1.49
N ILE A 23 2.53 -20.74 2.20
CA ILE A 23 1.41 -20.84 3.15
C ILE A 23 0.10 -21.13 2.39
N VAL A 24 -0.14 -20.44 1.27
CA VAL A 24 -1.31 -20.70 0.42
C VAL A 24 -1.27 -22.12 -0.13
N ASN A 25 -0.11 -22.58 -0.63
CA ASN A 25 0.05 -23.94 -1.11
C ASN A 25 -0.14 -24.97 0.02
N LEU A 26 0.36 -24.69 1.22
CA LEU A 26 0.18 -25.54 2.40
C LEU A 26 -1.31 -25.71 2.73
N GLY A 27 -2.09 -24.62 2.70
CA GLY A 27 -3.54 -24.66 2.92
C GLY A 27 -4.31 -25.43 1.86
N GLN A 28 -3.77 -25.59 0.64
CA GLN A 28 -4.39 -26.38 -0.42
C GLN A 28 -4.15 -27.90 -0.28
N THR A 29 -3.24 -28.32 0.60
CA THR A 29 -2.89 -29.75 0.70
C THR A 29 -3.94 -30.59 1.41
N CYS A 30 -4.48 -30.12 2.54
CA CYS A 30 -5.52 -30.83 3.28
C CYS A 30 -6.35 -29.88 4.16
N LYS A 31 -7.53 -30.34 4.61
CA LYS A 31 -8.44 -29.55 5.45
C LYS A 31 -7.80 -29.10 6.76
N HIS A 32 -7.03 -29.97 7.41
CA HIS A 32 -6.36 -29.63 8.67
C HIS A 32 -5.37 -28.46 8.49
N LEU A 33 -4.55 -28.51 7.44
CA LEU A 33 -3.60 -27.44 7.13
C LEU A 33 -4.30 -26.17 6.61
N LEU A 34 -5.44 -26.31 5.94
CA LEU A 34 -6.29 -25.16 5.61
C LEU A 34 -6.74 -24.43 6.89
N ASP A 35 -7.20 -25.16 7.90
CA ASP A 35 -7.66 -24.59 9.16
C ASP A 35 -6.49 -23.92 9.91
N VAL A 36 -5.31 -24.55 9.97
CA VAL A 36 -4.10 -23.96 10.57
C VAL A 36 -3.67 -22.69 9.84
N THR A 37 -3.62 -22.71 8.50
CA THR A 37 -3.21 -21.54 7.70
C THR A 37 -4.22 -20.40 7.72
N ASN A 38 -5.46 -20.64 8.14
CA ASN A 38 -6.48 -19.61 8.34
C ASN A 38 -6.37 -18.88 9.69
N ILE A 39 -5.47 -19.30 10.59
CA ILE A 39 -5.26 -18.64 11.87
C ILE A 39 -4.73 -17.20 11.64
N ASP A 40 -5.47 -16.21 12.12
CA ASP A 40 -5.23 -14.79 11.85
C ASP A 40 -3.87 -14.29 12.37
N SER A 41 -3.36 -14.84 13.47
CA SER A 41 -2.04 -14.48 14.02
C SER A 41 -0.87 -14.82 13.09
N ILE A 42 -1.02 -15.80 12.18
CA ILE A 42 -0.03 -16.07 11.13
C ILE A 42 0.01 -14.86 10.18
N TRP A 43 -1.16 -14.43 9.72
CA TRP A 43 -1.30 -13.31 8.79
C TRP A 43 -0.87 -11.98 9.41
N GLN A 44 -1.17 -11.76 10.70
CA GLN A 44 -0.66 -10.60 11.44
C GLN A 44 0.88 -10.56 11.42
N LYS A 45 1.55 -11.69 11.67
CA LYS A 45 3.01 -11.76 11.60
C LYS A 45 3.54 -11.54 10.18
N LEU A 46 2.84 -12.01 9.15
CA LEU A 46 3.20 -11.76 7.76
C LEU A 46 3.06 -10.27 7.41
N CYS A 47 1.97 -9.60 7.80
CA CYS A 47 1.79 -8.16 7.64
C CYS A 47 2.94 -7.36 8.28
N CYS A 48 3.30 -7.73 9.50
CA CYS A 48 4.41 -7.11 10.22
C CYS A 48 5.77 -7.38 9.54
N ARG A 49 6.04 -8.63 9.16
CA ARG A 49 7.33 -9.02 8.57
C ARG A 49 7.56 -8.35 7.22
N ASP A 50 6.60 -8.48 6.32
CA ASP A 50 6.73 -8.14 4.91
C ASP A 50 6.46 -6.65 4.64
N TYR A 51 5.52 -6.04 5.40
CA TYR A 51 5.05 -4.66 5.16
C TYR A 51 5.25 -3.72 6.35
N LYS A 52 5.80 -4.20 7.48
CA LYS A 52 5.97 -3.43 8.73
C LYS A 52 4.65 -2.89 9.30
N VAL A 53 3.54 -3.58 9.01
CA VAL A 53 2.19 -3.24 9.50
C VAL A 53 1.87 -4.08 10.73
N ASN A 54 1.75 -3.43 11.89
CA ASN A 54 1.49 -4.12 13.17
C ASN A 54 0.03 -4.08 13.61
N MET A 55 -0.70 -3.04 13.18
CA MET A 55 -2.06 -2.75 13.63
C MET A 55 -2.96 -2.48 12.42
N ILE A 56 -4.16 -3.03 12.46
CA ILE A 56 -5.18 -2.93 11.42
C ILE A 56 -6.33 -2.02 11.91
N ASP A 57 -6.00 -1.04 12.76
CA ASP A 57 -6.99 -0.14 13.34
C ASP A 57 -7.74 0.62 12.24
N GLY A 58 -9.07 0.59 12.30
CA GLY A 58 -9.94 1.29 11.35
C GLY A 58 -10.20 0.54 10.03
N TRP A 59 -9.72 -0.69 9.87
CA TRP A 59 -10.11 -1.54 8.74
C TRP A 59 -11.09 -2.62 9.20
N ASP A 60 -12.23 -2.73 8.53
CA ASP A 60 -13.25 -3.75 8.80
C ASP A 60 -12.91 -5.11 8.16
N LEU A 61 -11.65 -5.53 8.25
CA LEU A 61 -11.11 -6.72 7.58
C LEU A 61 -10.23 -7.56 8.51
N THR A 62 -10.18 -8.86 8.24
CA THR A 62 -9.21 -9.76 8.90
C THR A 62 -7.78 -9.51 8.41
N HIS A 63 -6.74 -9.90 9.16
CA HIS A 63 -5.34 -9.71 8.72
C HIS A 63 -5.06 -10.45 7.42
N LYS A 64 -5.69 -11.62 7.22
CA LYS A 64 -5.62 -12.38 5.97
C LYS A 64 -6.17 -11.58 4.79
N GLU A 65 -7.33 -10.96 4.96
CA GLU A 65 -7.96 -10.17 3.91
C GLU A 65 -7.18 -8.90 3.62
N VAL A 66 -6.72 -8.21 4.65
CA VAL A 66 -5.84 -7.04 4.46
C VAL A 66 -4.58 -7.43 3.70
N TYR A 67 -3.93 -8.54 4.05
CA TYR A 67 -2.74 -9.00 3.34
C TYR A 67 -3.05 -9.29 1.86
N THR A 68 -4.12 -10.05 1.59
CA THR A 68 -4.42 -10.56 0.25
C THR A 68 -5.09 -9.55 -0.66
N LYS A 69 -6.03 -8.75 -0.14
CA LYS A 69 -6.85 -7.80 -0.90
C LYS A 69 -6.24 -6.40 -0.94
N VAL A 70 -5.55 -5.96 0.12
CA VAL A 70 -5.01 -4.60 0.23
C VAL A 70 -3.50 -4.59 0.02
N LEU A 71 -2.71 -5.19 0.92
CA LEU A 71 -1.24 -5.07 0.91
C LEU A 71 -0.60 -5.67 -0.34
N LYS A 72 -1.06 -6.84 -0.78
CA LYS A 72 -0.56 -7.48 -2.00
C LYS A 72 -0.86 -6.66 -3.26
N LYS A 73 -2.02 -5.98 -3.32
CA LYS A 73 -2.37 -5.07 -4.42
C LYS A 73 -1.58 -3.75 -4.29
N CYS A 74 -1.47 -3.21 -3.09
CA CYS A 74 -0.78 -1.97 -2.76
C CYS A 74 0.67 -2.24 -2.32
N GLY A 75 1.41 -3.06 -3.10
CA GLY A 75 2.77 -3.53 -2.80
C GLY A 75 3.86 -2.45 -2.83
N PHE A 76 3.49 -1.19 -2.64
CA PHE A 76 4.31 0.00 -2.81
C PHE A 76 4.41 0.87 -1.56
N LEU A 77 4.24 0.26 -0.37
CA LEU A 77 4.52 0.93 0.89
C LEU A 77 5.99 1.38 1.00
N GLY A 78 6.21 2.38 1.85
CA GLY A 78 7.52 2.96 2.13
C GLY A 78 7.89 4.15 1.24
N TRP A 79 9.18 4.46 1.19
CA TRP A 79 9.69 5.58 0.41
C TRP A 79 9.65 5.30 -1.10
N LYS A 80 9.23 6.30 -1.86
CA LYS A 80 9.09 6.29 -3.32
C LYS A 80 9.54 7.61 -3.91
N ARG A 81 10.00 7.55 -5.16
CA ARG A 81 10.31 8.73 -5.96
C ARG A 81 9.17 9.00 -6.94
N ILE A 82 8.69 10.23 -7.02
CA ILE A 82 7.83 10.66 -8.13
C ILE A 82 8.73 10.84 -9.36
N ALA A 83 8.33 10.25 -10.48
CA ALA A 83 8.95 10.46 -11.79
C ALA A 83 8.38 11.72 -12.45
N LEU A 84 8.67 12.86 -11.84
CA LEU A 84 8.50 14.17 -12.46
C LEU A 84 9.84 14.51 -13.12
N VAL A 85 9.93 14.58 -14.44
CA VAL A 85 11.20 14.93 -15.10
C VAL A 85 11.30 16.46 -15.18
N PRO A 86 12.43 17.10 -14.81
CA PRO A 86 13.69 16.54 -14.30
C PRO A 86 13.77 16.42 -12.76
N TYR A 87 12.88 17.07 -12.02
CA TYR A 87 13.05 17.36 -10.58
C TYR A 87 12.79 16.17 -9.64
N GLY A 88 11.98 15.23 -10.08
CA GLY A 88 11.42 14.16 -9.27
C GLY A 88 10.55 14.66 -8.12
N GLY A 89 10.46 13.87 -7.06
CA GLY A 89 9.83 14.24 -5.81
C GLY A 89 9.93 13.10 -4.80
N LEU A 90 9.94 13.42 -3.51
CA LEU A 90 9.97 12.41 -2.45
C LEU A 90 8.55 12.15 -1.96
N VAL A 91 8.17 10.88 -1.94
CA VAL A 91 6.88 10.43 -1.42
C VAL A 91 7.10 9.29 -0.43
N TYR A 92 6.32 9.31 0.63
CA TYR A 92 6.23 8.20 1.57
C TYR A 92 4.81 7.65 1.53
N VAL A 93 4.69 6.35 1.31
CA VAL A 93 3.40 5.64 1.36
C VAL A 93 3.34 4.92 2.70
N SER A 94 2.52 5.44 3.61
CA SER A 94 2.39 4.96 4.97
C SER A 94 1.07 4.25 5.21
N TRP A 95 1.12 3.21 6.04
CA TRP A 95 -0.07 2.57 6.58
C TRP A 95 -0.68 3.43 7.69
N GLY A 96 -1.95 3.81 7.56
CA GLY A 96 -2.70 4.61 8.52
C GLY A 96 -3.93 3.87 9.07
N LYS A 97 -4.77 4.62 9.81
CA LYS A 97 -5.99 4.08 10.42
C LYS A 97 -7.12 4.04 9.39
N GLY A 98 -7.47 2.83 8.93
CA GLY A 98 -8.49 2.62 7.89
C GLY A 98 -8.11 3.13 6.49
N GLU A 99 -6.89 3.65 6.31
CA GLU A 99 -6.43 4.16 5.03
C GLU A 99 -4.91 4.01 4.86
N ILE A 100 -4.47 3.90 3.61
CA ILE A 100 -3.07 4.06 3.22
C ILE A 100 -2.89 5.50 2.77
N GLN A 101 -1.96 6.21 3.39
CA GLN A 101 -1.69 7.62 3.12
C GLN A 101 -0.49 7.75 2.19
N VAL A 102 -0.62 8.61 1.18
CA VAL A 102 0.47 8.99 0.29
C VAL A 102 0.90 10.41 0.65
N LEU A 103 2.06 10.54 1.26
CA LEU A 103 2.61 11.80 1.76
C LEU A 103 3.71 12.30 0.84
N ARG A 104 3.58 13.52 0.31
CA ARG A 104 4.63 14.18 -0.46
C ARG A 104 5.48 15.05 0.46
N TYR A 105 6.79 14.89 0.38
CA TYR A 105 7.76 15.72 1.07
C TYR A 105 8.39 16.74 0.13
N TYR A 106 8.59 17.95 0.63
CA TYR A 106 9.20 19.06 -0.10
C TYR A 106 10.07 19.90 0.86
N PRO A 107 11.10 20.57 0.34
CA PRO A 107 11.96 21.40 1.17
C PRO A 107 11.18 22.55 1.79
N ALA A 108 11.59 22.97 2.98
CA ALA A 108 11.13 24.23 3.56
C ALA A 108 11.67 25.43 2.77
N ASP A 109 11.03 26.58 2.94
CA ASP A 109 11.46 27.85 2.34
C ASP A 109 12.83 28.30 2.85
N SER A 110 13.24 27.84 4.04
CA SER A 110 14.55 28.09 4.63
C SER A 110 15.45 26.85 4.57
N PRO A 111 16.77 27.01 4.39
CA PRO A 111 17.71 25.89 4.27
C PRO A 111 17.87 25.08 5.58
N GLU A 112 17.56 25.69 6.72
CA GLU A 112 17.60 25.03 8.04
C GLU A 112 16.24 24.42 8.43
N GLY A 113 15.20 24.65 7.62
CA GLY A 113 13.86 24.18 7.92
C GLY A 113 13.69 22.68 7.73
N SER A 114 12.93 22.05 8.62
CA SER A 114 12.50 20.66 8.46
C SER A 114 11.66 20.47 7.19
N LEU A 115 11.73 19.28 6.59
CA LEU A 115 10.92 18.95 5.42
C LEU A 115 9.43 19.15 5.73
N GLN A 116 8.75 19.84 4.83
CA GLN A 116 7.31 19.99 4.86
C GLN A 116 6.67 18.77 4.19
N CYS A 117 5.51 18.34 4.70
CA CYS A 117 4.81 17.19 4.15
C CYS A 117 3.31 17.44 4.05
N ASN A 118 2.74 17.05 2.91
CA ASN A 118 1.30 17.14 2.65
C ASN A 118 0.80 15.78 2.14
N GLN A 119 -0.39 15.38 2.56
CA GLN A 119 -1.07 14.22 2.01
C GLN A 119 -1.62 14.54 0.62
N ILE A 120 -1.26 13.72 -0.37
CA ILE A 120 -1.68 13.90 -1.75
C ILE A 120 -2.80 12.92 -2.15
N TYR A 121 -2.71 11.68 -1.67
CA TYR A 121 -3.72 10.67 -1.89
C TYR A 121 -3.99 9.88 -0.60
N SER A 122 -5.22 9.37 -0.46
CA SER A 122 -5.56 8.30 0.48
C SER A 122 -6.11 7.12 -0.30
N LEU A 123 -5.75 5.90 0.11
CA LEU A 123 -6.37 4.68 -0.41
C LEU A 123 -7.16 4.05 0.72
N GLN A 124 -8.43 3.76 0.47
CA GLN A 124 -9.35 3.20 1.46
C GLN A 124 -9.99 1.94 0.91
N TRP A 125 -10.30 1.00 1.79
CA TRP A 125 -11.04 -0.19 1.40
C TRP A 125 -12.54 0.11 1.34
N ASN A 126 -13.16 -0.13 0.18
CA ASN A 126 -14.60 -0.10 0.06
C ASN A 126 -15.16 -1.53 0.24
N SER A 127 -15.90 -1.73 1.32
CA SER A 127 -16.52 -3.01 1.64
C SER A 127 -17.60 -3.42 0.63
N ASP A 128 -18.30 -2.47 0.01
CA ASP A 128 -19.40 -2.75 -0.93
C ASP A 128 -18.89 -3.22 -2.29
N GLN A 129 -17.82 -2.59 -2.78
CA GLN A 129 -17.21 -2.94 -4.07
C GLN A 129 -16.14 -4.03 -3.95
N HIS A 130 -15.72 -4.37 -2.73
CA HIS A 130 -14.59 -5.26 -2.46
C HIS A 130 -13.30 -4.85 -3.20
N GLU A 131 -13.09 -3.55 -3.34
CA GLU A 131 -11.93 -2.97 -4.02
C GLU A 131 -11.32 -1.82 -3.21
N VAL A 132 -10.06 -1.51 -3.53
CA VAL A 132 -9.35 -0.38 -2.93
C VAL A 132 -9.65 0.85 -3.78
N GLU A 133 -10.34 1.80 -3.18
CA GLU A 133 -10.61 3.10 -3.81
C GLU A 133 -9.50 4.09 -3.46
N VAL A 134 -9.15 4.94 -4.42
CA VAL A 134 -8.14 5.97 -4.22
C VAL A 134 -8.81 7.32 -4.27
N PHE A 135 -8.39 8.21 -3.38
CA PHE A 135 -8.93 9.54 -3.24
C PHE A 135 -7.82 10.58 -3.32
N CYS A 136 -8.03 11.62 -4.11
CA CYS A 136 -7.19 12.81 -4.18
C CYS A 136 -7.57 13.77 -3.05
N GLN A 137 -6.58 14.14 -2.24
CA GLN A 137 -6.73 15.08 -1.11
C GLN A 137 -6.37 16.52 -1.50
N GLN A 138 -5.95 16.75 -2.76
CA GLN A 138 -5.41 18.04 -3.22
C GLN A 138 -6.43 18.92 -3.97
N CYS A 139 -7.65 18.43 -4.19
CA CYS A 139 -8.68 19.19 -4.90
C CYS A 139 -9.26 20.30 -4.02
N GLU A 140 -9.47 21.50 -4.56
CA GLU A 140 -10.07 22.64 -3.84
C GLU A 140 -11.52 22.35 -3.40
N ASP A 141 -12.26 21.57 -4.18
CA ASP A 141 -13.65 21.18 -3.90
C ASP A 141 -13.78 20.03 -2.88
N GLY A 142 -12.69 19.62 -2.24
CA GLY A 142 -12.64 18.51 -1.28
C GLY A 142 -12.21 17.18 -1.90
N VAL A 143 -12.39 16.09 -1.15
CA VAL A 143 -11.89 14.75 -1.50
C VAL A 143 -12.58 14.21 -2.75
N ARG A 144 -11.80 13.82 -3.77
CA ARG A 144 -12.33 13.28 -5.04
C ARG A 144 -11.76 11.91 -5.38
N PRO A 145 -12.50 11.06 -6.10
CA PRO A 145 -11.99 9.76 -6.52
C PRO A 145 -10.81 9.91 -7.51
N ALA A 146 -9.89 8.97 -7.44
CA ALA A 146 -8.70 8.85 -8.26
C ALA A 146 -8.57 7.39 -8.74
N LEU A 147 -7.91 7.23 -9.87
CA LEU A 147 -7.67 5.95 -10.52
C LEU A 147 -6.26 5.47 -10.17
N LEU A 148 -6.15 4.20 -9.78
CA LEU A 148 -4.90 3.49 -9.57
C LEU A 148 -4.69 2.51 -10.73
N ALA A 149 -3.82 2.89 -11.67
CA ALA A 149 -3.40 2.00 -12.74
C ALA A 149 -2.16 1.22 -12.31
N GLN A 150 -2.31 -0.10 -12.17
CA GLN A 150 -1.21 -1.01 -11.80
C GLN A 150 -0.61 -1.76 -13.00
N ASP A 151 -1.21 -1.60 -14.20
CA ASP A 151 -0.91 -2.41 -15.39
C ASP A 151 0.29 -1.91 -16.23
N GLY A 152 1.06 -0.94 -15.72
CA GLY A 152 2.27 -0.42 -16.37
C GLY A 152 3.53 -1.25 -16.02
N PRO A 153 4.48 -1.44 -16.96
CA PRO A 153 5.55 -2.43 -16.83
C PRO A 153 6.60 -2.15 -15.74
N LEU A 154 6.53 -1.03 -15.01
CA LEU A 154 7.50 -0.75 -13.94
C LEU A 154 6.92 -0.13 -12.66
N TYR A 155 5.81 0.62 -12.70
CA TYR A 155 5.41 1.53 -11.61
C TYR A 155 3.89 1.73 -11.52
N PRO A 156 3.27 1.75 -10.32
CA PRO A 156 1.88 2.13 -10.15
C PRO A 156 1.73 3.61 -10.48
N VAL A 157 0.63 3.93 -11.14
CA VAL A 157 0.25 5.29 -11.51
C VAL A 157 -1.03 5.64 -10.77
N ILE A 158 -1.02 6.77 -10.06
CA ILE A 158 -2.22 7.34 -9.46
C ILE A 158 -2.59 8.61 -10.23
N GLN A 159 -3.82 8.67 -10.72
CA GLN A 159 -4.33 9.81 -11.47
C GLN A 159 -5.67 10.26 -10.90
N CYS A 160 -5.80 11.56 -10.59
CA CYS A 160 -7.10 12.11 -10.20
C CYS A 160 -8.09 12.04 -11.37
N ALA A 161 -9.35 11.67 -11.10
CA ALA A 161 -10.38 11.54 -12.14
C ALA A 161 -10.87 12.89 -12.70
N ALA A 162 -10.59 14.01 -12.03
CA ALA A 162 -11.03 15.34 -12.47
C ALA A 162 -10.04 15.97 -13.45
N GLU A 163 -10.54 16.34 -14.65
CA GLU A 163 -9.74 16.99 -15.70
C GLU A 163 -9.20 18.38 -15.28
N ASP A 164 -9.85 19.06 -14.33
CA ASP A 164 -9.48 20.40 -13.84
C ASP A 164 -8.68 20.41 -12.52
N CYS A 165 -8.50 19.25 -11.88
CA CYS A 165 -7.57 19.09 -10.75
C CYS A 165 -6.17 19.68 -11.00
N PRO A 166 -5.56 19.53 -12.21
CA PRO A 166 -4.21 20.04 -12.46
C PRO A 166 -4.07 21.56 -12.36
N LYS A 167 -5.15 22.32 -12.59
CA LYS A 167 -5.14 23.79 -12.62
C LYS A 167 -5.34 24.39 -11.23
N ALA A 168 -6.08 23.69 -10.36
CA ALA A 168 -6.30 24.04 -8.96
C ALA A 168 -5.09 23.71 -8.05
N HIS A 169 -4.09 22.97 -8.56
CA HIS A 169 -2.80 22.79 -7.91
C HIS A 169 -1.94 24.08 -8.01
N SER A 170 -2.54 25.22 -7.66
CA SER A 170 -2.10 26.62 -7.82
C SER A 170 -0.87 26.99 -6.97
N ARG A 171 -0.12 26.00 -6.51
CA ARG A 171 1.26 26.14 -6.05
C ARG A 171 2.10 25.02 -6.68
N LEU A 172 2.82 25.40 -7.74
CA LEU A 172 4.10 24.82 -8.22
C LEU A 172 4.16 23.94 -9.49
N VAL A 173 3.24 24.00 -10.45
CA VAL A 173 3.59 23.51 -11.82
C VAL A 173 2.94 24.33 -12.93
N SER A 174 3.34 25.60 -13.07
CA SER A 174 3.31 26.26 -14.38
C SER A 174 4.44 25.68 -15.22
N PHE A 175 4.22 24.57 -15.93
CA PHE A 175 4.82 24.22 -17.22
C PHE A 175 4.47 22.75 -17.59
N LEU A 176 3.53 22.65 -18.55
CA LEU A 176 3.36 21.60 -19.56
C LEU A 176 3.07 20.13 -19.14
N LEU A 177 1.85 19.73 -19.52
CA LEU A 177 1.47 18.49 -20.23
C LEU A 177 1.76 17.14 -19.53
N PHE A 178 0.67 16.41 -19.26
CA PHE A 178 0.59 15.04 -18.72
C PHE A 178 1.02 14.91 -17.25
N ASN A 179 0.14 15.29 -16.32
CA ASN A 179 0.26 14.95 -14.90
C ASN A 179 -0.14 13.49 -14.64
N ILE A 180 0.68 12.58 -15.16
CA ILE A 180 0.72 11.19 -14.76
C ILE A 180 1.72 11.11 -13.60
N PHE A 181 1.26 10.85 -12.37
CA PHE A 181 2.19 10.53 -11.28
C PHE A 181 2.75 9.13 -11.50
N TYR A 182 3.90 9.06 -12.16
CA TYR A 182 4.70 7.85 -12.17
C TYR A 182 5.39 7.71 -10.81
N MET A 183 5.10 6.66 -10.04
CA MET A 183 5.89 6.35 -8.85
C MET A 183 7.09 5.48 -9.24
N CYS A 184 8.23 6.09 -9.55
CA CYS A 184 9.46 5.33 -9.78
C CYS A 184 9.95 4.66 -8.48
N PHE A 185 9.90 3.33 -8.43
CA PHE A 185 10.66 2.54 -7.47
C PHE A 185 12.14 2.61 -7.80
N VAL A 186 12.92 3.18 -6.89
CA VAL A 186 14.29 2.72 -6.72
C VAL A 186 14.17 1.38 -6.00
N LYS A 187 14.43 0.27 -6.71
CA LYS A 187 14.71 -1.00 -6.04
C LYS A 187 16.00 -0.79 -5.26
N ASP A 188 15.92 -0.75 -3.94
CA ASP A 188 17.11 -1.03 -3.14
C ASP A 188 17.61 -2.43 -3.55
N PRO A 189 18.87 -2.58 -4.01
CA PRO A 189 19.45 -3.90 -4.12
C PRO A 189 19.60 -4.45 -2.70
N LEU A 190 19.12 -5.68 -2.54
CA LEU A 190 19.27 -6.54 -1.36
C LEU A 190 20.66 -6.44 -0.71
#